data_AF-A0A6N7D2C0-F1
#
_entry.id   AF-A0A6N7D2C0-F1
#
_cell.length_a   1.000
_cell.length_b   1.000
_cell.length_c   1.000
_cell.angle_alpha   90.00
_cell.angle_beta   90.00
_cell.angle_gamma   90.00
#
_symmetry.space_group_name_H-M   'P 1'
#
loop_
_entity.id
_entity.type
_entity.pdbx_description
1 polymer ?
#
loop_
_entity_poly.entity_id
_entity_poly.type
_entity_poly.pdbx_seq_one_letter_code
_entity_poly.pdbx_strand_id
1 'polypeptide(L)'
;MNNRSFLLTLAASLPAPGMLLGAGPVRAAVTWNPDKPVRLVVPWAPGGAVDSTARAIATAMSVRLKHPFVVENKPGASGMIGAAYAASSAPDGYTFFLGNVDTHVMDPLLFPKTIRYDAEKSFDPIMELGRVPMAMVVNQRIDARNAEDFVRLAKAKPGTFSYGTWGVGSTAHLAFVLLEQQTGVDLNHLPYPGAPPAYAALLGGHVDLALAQVPWAVGAAKDGKVRILGVTNATRSALAPSIPTLAEIGFKDYAVEGWVGLYAPRGVPVDMREHLSREITAWLKTPEAQSVLQAGGVELKPGTAEQLLEHQRNEQAFWQRIIRSKNINLDK
;
A
#
# COMPACT_ATOMS: atom_id res chain seq x y z
N MET A 1 61.18 -82.47 -27.33
CA MET A 1 60.15 -83.48 -27.63
C MET A 1 58.82 -82.76 -27.79
N ASN A 2 58.25 -82.86 -28.99
CA ASN A 2 56.97 -82.28 -29.41
C ASN A 2 55.81 -82.72 -28.52
N ASN A 3 54.83 -81.85 -28.25
CA ASN A 3 53.57 -81.81 -29.03
C ASN A 3 52.46 -80.97 -28.36
N ARG A 4 51.78 -80.20 -29.23
CA ARG A 4 50.31 -79.96 -29.31
C ARG A 4 49.67 -78.83 -28.49
N SER A 5 49.56 -77.69 -29.16
CA SER A 5 48.34 -76.97 -29.56
C SER A 5 47.02 -77.26 -28.83
N PHE A 6 46.34 -76.21 -28.34
CA PHE A 6 44.95 -75.89 -28.70
C PHE A 6 44.64 -74.41 -28.40
N LEU A 7 44.16 -73.71 -29.43
CA LEU A 7 43.63 -72.34 -29.43
C LEU A 7 42.23 -72.34 -28.81
N LEU A 8 41.95 -71.39 -27.91
CA LEU A 8 40.58 -70.92 -27.64
C LEU A 8 40.60 -69.42 -27.36
N THR A 9 40.10 -68.69 -28.35
CA THR A 9 39.83 -67.25 -28.38
C THR A 9 38.66 -66.95 -27.43
N LEU A 10 38.86 -66.10 -26.42
CA LEU A 10 37.75 -65.47 -25.68
C LEU A 10 37.85 -63.95 -25.82
N ALA A 11 36.89 -63.40 -26.55
CA ALA A 11 36.73 -61.97 -26.74
C ALA A 11 35.83 -61.37 -25.63
N ALA A 12 36.18 -60.13 -25.26
CA ALA A 12 35.30 -59.06 -24.81
C ALA A 12 34.59 -59.15 -23.44
N SER A 13 34.99 -58.29 -22.51
CA SER A 13 34.13 -57.21 -22.00
C SER A 13 34.94 -56.27 -21.11
N LEU A 14 35.24 -55.07 -21.63
CA LEU A 14 35.78 -53.94 -20.85
C LEU A 14 34.62 -53.32 -20.05
N PRO A 15 34.73 -53.12 -18.73
CA PRO A 15 33.73 -52.38 -17.97
C PRO A 15 33.80 -50.89 -18.33
N ALA A 16 32.67 -50.35 -18.78
CA ALA A 16 32.47 -48.92 -19.01
C ALA A 16 32.57 -48.15 -17.67
N PRO A 17 33.27 -47.00 -17.59
CA PRO A 17 33.25 -46.16 -16.41
C PRO A 17 31.84 -45.57 -16.23
N GLY A 18 31.19 -45.93 -15.12
CA GLY A 18 29.91 -45.38 -14.72
C GLY A 18 29.99 -43.87 -14.54
N MET A 19 29.26 -43.15 -15.39
CA MET A 19 29.06 -41.71 -15.32
C MET A 19 28.22 -41.41 -14.07
N LEU A 20 28.86 -41.08 -12.96
CA LEU A 20 28.21 -40.54 -11.76
C LEU A 20 27.57 -39.20 -12.13
N LEU A 21 26.29 -39.25 -12.49
CA LEU A 21 25.38 -38.12 -12.48
C LEU A 21 25.38 -37.55 -11.06
N GLY A 22 26.22 -36.53 -10.83
CA GLY A 22 26.23 -35.76 -9.60
C GLY A 22 24.85 -35.15 -9.40
N ALA A 23 24.07 -35.73 -8.50
CA ALA A 23 22.87 -35.11 -7.98
C ALA A 23 23.26 -33.74 -7.42
N GLY A 24 22.84 -32.67 -8.10
CA GLY A 24 22.99 -31.32 -7.58
C GLY A 24 22.36 -31.22 -6.19
N PRO A 25 22.84 -30.32 -5.32
CA PRO A 25 22.30 -30.20 -3.97
C PRO A 25 20.80 -29.94 -4.07
N VAL A 26 20.01 -30.90 -3.58
CA VAL A 26 18.59 -30.67 -3.30
C VAL A 26 18.58 -29.58 -2.23
N ARG A 27 18.29 -28.34 -2.63
CA ARG A 27 17.93 -27.29 -1.67
C ARG A 27 16.70 -27.80 -0.96
N ALA A 28 16.88 -28.32 0.26
CA ALA A 28 15.77 -28.56 1.15
C ALA A 28 14.98 -27.25 1.24
N ALA A 29 13.69 -27.28 0.87
CA ALA A 29 12.83 -26.13 1.03
C ALA A 29 12.94 -25.73 2.51
N VAL A 30 13.42 -24.52 2.81
CA VAL A 30 13.47 -24.07 4.20
C VAL A 30 12.02 -24.02 4.63
N THR A 31 11.66 -24.92 5.53
CA THR A 31 10.33 -24.88 6.13
C THR A 31 10.34 -23.67 7.04
N TRP A 32 9.77 -22.55 6.59
CA TRP A 32 9.59 -21.38 7.41
C TRP A 32 8.73 -21.77 8.61
N ASN A 33 9.37 -21.93 9.75
CA ASN A 33 8.76 -22.38 11.00
C ASN A 33 9.08 -21.33 12.08
N PRO A 34 8.36 -20.19 12.09
CA PRO A 34 8.69 -19.09 12.97
C PRO A 34 8.55 -19.48 14.46
N ASP A 35 9.60 -19.25 15.26
CA ASP A 35 9.67 -19.59 16.69
C ASP A 35 9.25 -18.43 17.62
N LYS A 36 9.10 -17.23 17.06
CA LYS A 36 8.60 -16.01 17.69
C LYS A 36 7.50 -15.37 16.82
N PRO A 37 6.67 -14.45 17.38
CA PRO A 37 5.63 -13.79 16.61
C PRO A 37 6.16 -13.07 15.37
N VAL A 38 5.44 -13.20 14.25
CA VAL A 38 5.68 -12.46 13.02
C VAL A 38 5.02 -11.08 13.13
N ARG A 39 5.75 -10.02 12.82
CA ARG A 39 5.30 -8.64 12.97
C ARG A 39 4.89 -8.05 11.63
N LEU A 40 3.71 -7.46 11.59
CA LEU A 40 3.21 -6.64 10.49
C LEU A 40 3.31 -5.16 10.92
N VAL A 41 4.34 -4.48 10.44
CA VAL A 41 4.57 -3.07 10.73
C VAL A 41 3.64 -2.21 9.89
N VAL A 42 2.86 -1.35 10.56
CA VAL A 42 1.94 -0.40 9.94
C VAL A 42 2.43 1.02 10.23
N PRO A 43 2.69 1.87 9.22
CA PRO A 43 3.28 3.19 9.41
C PRO A 43 2.28 4.27 9.90
N TRP A 44 1.10 3.86 10.37
CA TRP A 44 -0.02 4.74 10.70
C TRP A 44 -0.65 4.41 12.04
N ALA A 45 -1.39 5.37 12.60
CA ALA A 45 -2.20 5.15 13.79
C ALA A 45 -3.30 4.09 13.52
N PRO A 46 -3.76 3.37 14.55
CA PRO A 46 -4.81 2.37 14.41
C PRO A 46 -6.12 2.92 13.82
N GLY A 47 -6.87 2.06 13.11
CA GLY A 47 -8.23 2.36 12.64
C GLY A 47 -8.36 2.89 11.21
N GLY A 48 -7.27 3.02 10.44
CA GLY A 48 -7.32 3.28 8.99
C GLY A 48 -7.23 2.00 8.13
N ALA A 49 -7.43 2.09 6.81
CA ALA A 49 -7.44 0.91 5.91
C ALA A 49 -6.19 0.05 6.03
N VAL A 50 -5.00 0.67 6.13
CA VAL A 50 -3.74 -0.08 6.25
C VAL A 50 -3.72 -0.92 7.53
N ASP A 51 -4.16 -0.34 8.65
CA ASP A 51 -4.25 -1.02 9.94
C ASP A 51 -5.31 -2.13 9.92
N SER A 52 -6.52 -1.84 9.41
CA SER A 52 -7.58 -2.84 9.26
C SER A 52 -7.15 -4.01 8.37
N THR A 53 -6.45 -3.73 7.26
CA THR A 53 -5.90 -4.75 6.37
C THR A 53 -4.84 -5.60 7.08
N ALA A 54 -3.90 -4.97 7.79
CA ALA A 54 -2.89 -5.68 8.54
C ALA A 54 -3.49 -6.58 9.62
N ARG A 55 -4.51 -6.11 10.34
CA ARG A 55 -5.21 -6.90 11.37
C ARG A 55 -5.96 -8.09 10.78
N ALA A 56 -6.64 -7.90 9.65
CA ALA A 56 -7.32 -8.99 8.95
C ALA A 56 -6.33 -10.08 8.51
N ILE A 57 -5.20 -9.67 7.90
CA ILE A 57 -4.12 -10.58 7.52
C ILE A 57 -3.52 -11.27 8.74
N ALA A 58 -3.23 -10.53 9.82
CA ALA A 58 -2.64 -11.09 11.03
C ALA A 58 -3.52 -12.19 11.63
N THR A 59 -4.83 -11.93 11.77
CA THR A 59 -5.79 -12.92 12.26
C THR A 59 -5.82 -14.16 11.36
N ALA A 60 -5.96 -13.96 10.05
CA ALA A 60 -6.06 -15.06 9.08
C ALA A 60 -4.78 -15.90 9.03
N MET A 61 -3.62 -15.27 8.94
CA MET A 61 -2.34 -15.96 8.88
C MET A 61 -2.02 -16.66 10.19
N SER A 62 -2.42 -16.10 11.34
CA SER A 62 -2.23 -16.77 12.63
C SER A 62 -2.90 -18.13 12.69
N VAL A 63 -4.12 -18.23 12.15
CA VAL A 63 -4.88 -19.48 12.09
C VAL A 63 -4.28 -20.42 11.04
N ARG A 64 -4.03 -19.92 9.83
CA ARG A 64 -3.59 -20.75 8.69
C ARG A 64 -2.20 -21.33 8.89
N LEU A 65 -1.28 -20.52 9.40
CA LEU A 65 0.11 -20.91 9.61
C LEU A 65 0.34 -21.50 11.00
N LYS A 66 -0.62 -21.40 11.92
CA LYS A 66 -0.48 -21.84 13.32
C LYS A 66 0.69 -21.15 14.04
N HIS A 67 0.98 -19.91 13.66
CA HIS A 67 2.02 -19.08 14.25
C HIS A 67 1.48 -17.68 14.52
N PRO A 68 1.79 -17.03 15.65
CA PRO A 68 1.24 -15.70 15.93
C PRO A 68 1.71 -14.63 14.93
N PHE A 69 0.77 -13.91 14.32
CA PHE A 69 1.01 -12.66 13.61
C PHE A 69 0.46 -11.50 14.43
N VAL A 70 1.26 -10.44 14.59
CA VAL A 70 0.91 -9.27 15.39
C VAL A 70 1.09 -8.00 14.58
N VAL A 71 0.19 -7.03 14.77
CA VAL A 71 0.28 -5.71 14.14
C VAL A 71 1.04 -4.77 15.06
N GLU A 72 2.05 -4.09 14.51
CA GLU A 72 2.85 -3.08 15.21
C GLU A 72 2.69 -1.73 14.52
N ASN A 73 1.90 -0.82 15.10
CA ASN A 73 1.72 0.53 14.58
C ASN A 73 2.92 1.43 14.94
N LYS A 74 3.55 2.05 13.94
CA LYS A 74 4.67 3.00 14.06
C LYS A 74 4.35 4.31 13.32
N PRO A 75 3.44 5.15 13.85
CA PRO A 75 3.01 6.37 13.18
C PRO A 75 4.07 7.47 13.21
N GLY A 76 3.92 8.45 12.30
CA GLY A 76 4.60 9.74 12.35
C GLY A 76 5.43 10.04 11.09
N ALA A 77 5.65 11.34 10.86
CA ALA A 77 6.38 11.87 9.70
C ALA A 77 5.89 11.28 8.36
N SER A 78 4.57 11.32 8.13
CA SER A 78 3.92 10.75 6.93
C SER A 78 4.25 9.27 6.67
N GLY A 79 4.58 8.52 7.72
CA GLY A 79 4.88 7.09 7.65
C GLY A 79 6.36 6.77 7.56
N MET A 80 7.23 7.78 7.38
CA MET A 80 8.68 7.60 7.27
C MET A 80 9.28 6.91 8.50
N ILE A 81 8.74 7.13 9.71
CA ILE A 81 9.22 6.47 10.94
C ILE A 81 8.99 4.97 10.87
N GLY A 82 7.79 4.52 10.50
CA GLY A 82 7.46 3.11 10.37
C GLY A 82 8.23 2.43 9.24
N ALA A 83 8.39 3.12 8.10
CA ALA A 83 9.18 2.63 6.98
C ALA A 83 10.66 2.48 7.34
N ALA A 84 11.29 3.48 7.96
CA ALA A 84 12.68 3.39 8.40
C ALA A 84 12.90 2.25 9.42
N TYR A 85 11.97 2.08 10.37
CA TYR A 85 11.99 0.97 11.33
C TYR A 85 11.95 -0.39 10.62
N ALA A 86 11.01 -0.58 9.69
CA ALA A 86 10.90 -1.83 8.94
C ALA A 86 12.12 -2.08 8.05
N ALA A 87 12.60 -1.05 7.34
CA ALA A 87 13.80 -1.12 6.50
C ALA A 87 15.05 -1.56 7.29
N SER A 88 15.17 -1.13 8.54
CA SER A 88 16.28 -1.49 9.44
C SER A 88 16.12 -2.84 10.16
N SER A 89 14.98 -3.51 9.99
CA SER A 89 14.71 -4.78 10.66
C SER A 89 15.53 -5.91 10.06
N ALA A 90 15.85 -6.92 10.88
CA ALA A 90 16.57 -8.10 10.40
C ALA A 90 15.78 -8.78 9.26
N PRO A 91 16.45 -9.18 8.16
CA PRO A 91 15.81 -9.90 7.06
C PRO A 91 15.62 -11.39 7.37
N ASP A 92 15.09 -11.69 8.57
CA ASP A 92 14.96 -13.03 9.14
C ASP A 92 13.56 -13.64 8.92
N GLY A 93 12.66 -12.94 8.22
CA GLY A 93 11.30 -13.40 7.93
C GLY A 93 10.29 -13.19 9.07
N TYR A 94 10.65 -12.46 10.12
CA TYR A 94 9.74 -12.15 11.25
C TYR A 94 9.18 -10.74 11.23
N THR A 95 9.52 -9.96 10.21
CA THR A 95 9.06 -8.58 10.07
C THR A 95 8.64 -8.33 8.64
N PHE A 96 7.43 -7.83 8.46
CA PHE A 96 6.90 -7.38 7.18
C PHE A 96 6.32 -5.99 7.34
N PHE A 97 6.19 -5.28 6.23
CA PHE A 97 5.78 -3.89 6.20
C PHE A 97 4.58 -3.70 5.28
N LEU A 98 3.58 -2.97 5.76
CA LEU A 98 2.44 -2.55 4.95
C LEU A 98 2.75 -1.17 4.36
N GLY A 99 3.36 -1.19 3.17
CA GLY A 99 3.68 0.00 2.40
C GLY A 99 2.48 0.52 1.62
N ASN A 100 2.56 1.79 1.24
CA ASN A 100 1.52 2.50 0.49
C ASN A 100 2.15 3.58 -0.39
N VAL A 101 1.30 4.32 -1.10
CA VAL A 101 1.69 5.47 -1.94
C VAL A 101 2.57 6.48 -1.19
N ASP A 102 2.24 6.81 0.07
CA ASP A 102 3.02 7.82 0.82
C ASP A 102 4.46 7.33 1.04
N THR A 103 4.63 6.16 1.63
CA THR A 103 5.94 5.64 2.03
C THR A 103 6.83 5.20 0.86
N HIS A 104 6.24 4.71 -0.23
CA HIS A 104 7.00 4.14 -1.35
C HIS A 104 7.05 5.03 -2.59
N VAL A 105 6.27 6.11 -2.64
CA VAL A 105 6.22 7.02 -3.78
C VAL A 105 6.38 8.48 -3.35
N MET A 106 5.57 8.98 -2.42
CA MET A 106 5.56 10.41 -2.07
C MET A 106 6.77 10.84 -1.26
N ASP A 107 7.09 10.11 -0.20
CA ASP A 107 8.17 10.49 0.72
C ASP A 107 9.53 10.58 0.00
N PRO A 108 9.92 9.63 -0.88
CA PRO A 108 11.16 9.76 -1.67
C PRO A 108 11.19 10.99 -2.60
N LEU A 109 10.03 11.44 -3.09
CA LEU A 109 9.93 12.58 -4.00
C LEU A 109 9.90 13.92 -3.26
N LEU A 110 9.30 13.96 -2.07
CA LEU A 110 9.04 15.18 -1.33
C LEU A 110 10.07 15.47 -0.25
N PHE A 111 10.73 14.45 0.31
CA PHE A 111 11.65 14.56 1.44
C PHE A 111 13.05 13.97 1.17
N PRO A 112 13.68 14.26 0.01
CA PRO A 112 14.92 13.59 -0.38
C PRO A 112 16.10 13.82 0.59
N LYS A 113 16.11 14.89 1.40
CA LYS A 113 17.18 15.17 2.37
C LYS A 113 16.92 14.54 3.75
N THR A 114 15.66 14.34 4.12
CA THR A 114 15.25 13.95 5.47
C THR A 114 14.84 12.48 5.57
N ILE A 115 14.40 11.85 4.48
CA ILE A 115 14.09 10.42 4.44
C ILE A 115 15.29 9.57 4.89
N ARG A 116 15.02 8.49 5.64
CA ARG A 116 16.03 7.62 6.27
C ARG A 116 15.99 6.17 5.78
N TYR A 117 15.38 5.95 4.61
CA TYR A 117 15.33 4.67 3.92
C TYR A 117 15.26 4.90 2.41
N ASP A 118 15.66 3.91 1.62
CA ASP A 118 15.46 3.88 0.17
C ASP A 118 14.29 2.93 -0.13
N ALA A 119 13.19 3.47 -0.66
CA ALA A 119 11.95 2.71 -0.87
C ALA A 119 12.10 1.51 -1.81
N GLU A 120 13.01 1.56 -2.81
CA GLU A 120 13.24 0.43 -3.71
C GLU A 120 14.33 -0.51 -3.20
N LYS A 121 15.39 0.01 -2.56
CA LYS A 121 16.55 -0.82 -2.17
C LYS A 121 16.43 -1.44 -0.78
N SER A 122 15.60 -0.87 0.09
CA SER A 122 15.49 -1.33 1.49
C SER A 122 14.41 -2.40 1.67
N PHE A 123 13.63 -2.68 0.63
CA PHE A 123 12.48 -3.58 0.69
C PHE A 123 12.47 -4.58 -0.47
N ASP A 124 12.01 -5.79 -0.19
CA ASP A 124 11.60 -6.77 -1.19
C ASP A 124 10.07 -6.76 -1.31
N PRO A 125 9.48 -6.43 -2.47
CA PRO A 125 8.03 -6.50 -2.66
C PRO A 125 7.54 -7.95 -2.56
N ILE A 126 6.36 -8.15 -1.97
CA ILE A 126 5.72 -9.47 -1.84
C ILE A 126 4.44 -9.53 -2.68
N MET A 127 3.51 -8.61 -2.45
CA MET A 127 2.27 -8.54 -3.20
C MET A 127 1.54 -7.22 -3.00
N GLU A 128 0.80 -6.79 -4.02
CA GLU A 128 -0.24 -5.78 -3.84
C GLU A 128 -1.46 -6.45 -3.19
N LEU A 129 -2.04 -5.81 -2.16
CA LEU A 129 -3.21 -6.34 -1.45
C LEU A 129 -4.51 -5.73 -2.00
N GLY A 130 -4.49 -4.44 -2.33
CA GLY A 130 -5.64 -3.76 -2.88
C GLY A 130 -5.51 -2.25 -2.97
N ARG A 131 -6.59 -1.64 -3.46
CA ARG A 131 -6.78 -0.19 -3.58
C ARG A 131 -7.63 0.35 -2.45
N VAL A 132 -7.36 1.58 -2.04
CA VAL A 132 -8.12 2.30 -1.03
C VAL A 132 -8.77 3.49 -1.72
N PRO A 133 -10.00 3.33 -2.25
CA PRO A 133 -10.69 4.40 -2.91
C PRO A 133 -11.00 5.53 -1.93
N MET A 134 -10.74 6.76 -2.37
CA MET A 134 -10.92 7.96 -1.56
C MET A 134 -11.99 8.87 -2.17
N ALA A 135 -12.63 9.67 -1.32
CA ALA A 135 -13.58 10.69 -1.70
C ALA A 135 -13.25 12.00 -0.99
N MET A 136 -13.39 13.11 -1.71
CA MET A 136 -13.34 14.43 -1.10
C MET A 136 -14.70 14.72 -0.47
N VAL A 137 -14.67 15.10 0.80
CA VAL A 137 -15.87 15.35 1.59
C VAL A 137 -15.80 16.71 2.25
N VAL A 138 -16.96 17.36 2.38
CA VAL A 138 -17.13 18.63 3.09
C VAL A 138 -18.09 18.43 4.26
N ASN A 139 -17.83 19.10 5.38
CA ASN A 139 -18.73 19.07 6.53
C ASN A 139 -20.12 19.64 6.14
N GLN A 140 -21.20 19.05 6.66
CA GLN A 140 -22.58 19.47 6.36
C GLN A 140 -22.88 20.94 6.70
N ARG A 141 -22.14 21.56 7.63
CA ARG A 141 -22.30 22.98 8.01
C ARG A 141 -21.94 23.95 6.88
N ILE A 142 -21.20 23.48 5.88
CA ILE A 142 -20.79 24.28 4.72
C ILE A 142 -21.89 24.19 3.67
N ASP A 143 -22.40 25.33 3.23
CA ASP A 143 -23.45 25.40 2.22
C ASP A 143 -22.91 25.17 0.80
N ALA A 144 -22.33 23.99 0.59
CA ALA A 144 -21.88 23.49 -0.70
C ALA A 144 -22.55 22.15 -0.98
N ARG A 145 -23.28 22.01 -2.09
CA ARG A 145 -24.00 20.77 -2.43
C ARG A 145 -23.17 19.82 -3.29
N ASN A 146 -22.18 20.38 -3.98
CA ASN A 146 -21.28 19.68 -4.88
C ASN A 146 -19.93 20.42 -4.91
N ALA A 147 -18.98 19.87 -5.68
CA ALA A 147 -17.63 20.43 -5.79
C ALA A 147 -17.62 21.86 -6.40
N GLU A 148 -18.47 22.15 -7.37
CA GLU A 148 -18.57 23.46 -8.02
C GLU A 148 -19.05 24.55 -7.03
N ASP A 149 -20.08 24.24 -6.24
CA ASP A 149 -20.57 25.10 -5.17
C ASP A 149 -19.48 25.40 -4.15
N PHE A 150 -18.74 24.36 -3.74
CA PHE A 150 -17.64 24.54 -2.80
C PHE A 150 -16.56 25.47 -3.38
N VAL A 151 -16.13 25.25 -4.63
CA VAL A 151 -15.14 26.10 -5.29
C VAL A 151 -15.62 27.54 -5.39
N ARG A 152 -16.87 27.77 -5.78
CA ARG A 152 -17.47 29.11 -5.84
C ARG A 152 -17.46 29.78 -4.46
N LEU A 153 -17.85 29.05 -3.41
CA LEU A 153 -17.88 29.55 -2.04
C LEU A 153 -16.48 29.88 -1.53
N ALA A 154 -15.50 29.01 -1.77
CA ALA A 154 -14.12 29.19 -1.35
C ALA A 154 -13.44 30.38 -2.06
N LYS A 155 -13.71 30.58 -3.36
CA LYS A 155 -13.24 31.77 -4.09
C LYS A 155 -13.78 33.08 -3.54
N ALA A 156 -15.03 33.07 -3.07
CA ALA A 156 -15.65 34.25 -2.48
C ALA A 156 -15.11 34.59 -1.08
N LYS A 157 -14.44 33.62 -0.42
CA LYS A 157 -13.90 33.75 0.94
C LYS A 157 -12.51 33.11 1.05
N PRO A 158 -11.47 33.69 0.41
CA PRO A 158 -10.11 33.15 0.45
C PRO A 158 -9.61 32.99 1.90
N GLY A 159 -8.86 31.91 2.17
CA GLY A 159 -8.26 31.64 3.48
C GLY A 159 -9.28 31.37 4.60
N THR A 160 -10.56 31.18 4.29
CA THR A 160 -11.61 30.95 5.30
C THR A 160 -11.82 29.47 5.57
N PHE A 161 -11.76 28.62 4.54
CA PHE A 161 -12.02 27.19 4.66
C PHE A 161 -10.73 26.42 4.94
N SER A 162 -10.87 25.32 5.67
CA SER A 162 -9.77 24.50 6.18
C SER A 162 -9.91 23.05 5.74
N TYR A 163 -8.79 22.35 5.56
CA TYR A 163 -8.81 20.92 5.25
C TYR A 163 -7.89 20.10 6.15
N GLY A 164 -8.40 18.95 6.59
CA GLY A 164 -7.67 17.97 7.39
C GLY A 164 -6.97 16.94 6.52
N THR A 165 -5.74 16.57 6.88
CA THR A 165 -4.96 15.53 6.20
C THR A 165 -4.22 14.64 7.20
N TRP A 166 -3.68 13.51 6.75
CA TRP A 166 -2.84 12.64 7.59
C TRP A 166 -1.35 12.99 7.64
N GLY A 167 -0.99 14.23 7.25
CA GLY A 167 0.38 14.71 7.38
C GLY A 167 0.79 15.67 6.27
N VAL A 168 1.82 16.46 6.53
CA VAL A 168 2.47 17.30 5.51
C VAL A 168 3.13 16.37 4.48
N GLY A 169 2.86 16.64 3.22
CA GLY A 169 3.40 15.88 2.09
C GLY A 169 2.72 14.54 1.82
N SER A 170 1.68 14.19 2.59
CA SER A 170 0.90 13.02 2.27
C SER A 170 0.10 13.18 0.98
N THR A 171 -0.36 12.07 0.42
CA THR A 171 -1.25 12.06 -0.74
C THR A 171 -2.53 12.87 -0.53
N ALA A 172 -3.09 12.92 0.68
CA ALA A 172 -4.19 13.84 0.98
C ALA A 172 -3.79 15.31 0.90
N HIS A 173 -2.62 15.68 1.44
CA HIS A 173 -2.13 17.05 1.31
C HIS A 173 -1.96 17.43 -0.16
N LEU A 174 -1.35 16.55 -0.98
CA LEU A 174 -1.18 16.85 -2.39
C LEU A 174 -2.48 16.88 -3.19
N ALA A 175 -3.51 16.13 -2.78
CA ALA A 175 -4.83 16.25 -3.39
C ALA A 175 -5.38 17.68 -3.23
N PHE A 176 -5.32 18.23 -2.02
CA PHE A 176 -5.79 19.61 -1.79
C PHE A 176 -4.90 20.64 -2.47
N VAL A 177 -3.58 20.47 -2.49
CA VAL A 177 -2.68 21.32 -3.29
C VAL A 177 -3.08 21.30 -4.78
N LEU A 178 -3.41 20.14 -5.33
CA LEU A 178 -3.88 20.01 -6.71
C LEU A 178 -5.20 20.76 -6.92
N LEU A 179 -6.13 20.68 -5.97
CA LEU A 179 -7.40 21.41 -5.99
C LEU A 179 -7.16 22.93 -6.00
N GLU A 180 -6.34 23.44 -5.07
CA GLU A 180 -5.97 24.85 -4.94
C GLU A 180 -5.36 25.37 -6.24
N GLN A 181 -4.43 24.63 -6.82
CA GLN A 181 -3.76 25.03 -8.06
C GLN A 181 -4.63 25.02 -9.30
N GLN A 182 -5.62 24.12 -9.38
CA GLN A 182 -6.52 24.06 -10.54
C GLN A 182 -7.62 25.08 -10.48
N THR A 183 -8.10 25.38 -9.27
CA THR A 183 -9.26 26.22 -9.08
C THR A 183 -8.91 27.65 -8.69
N GLY A 184 -7.74 27.88 -8.10
CA GLY A 184 -7.34 29.16 -7.51
C GLY A 184 -8.03 29.45 -6.17
N VAL A 185 -8.55 28.43 -5.48
CA VAL A 185 -9.00 28.57 -4.09
C VAL A 185 -7.81 28.62 -3.15
N ASP A 186 -7.99 29.28 -2.01
CA ASP A 186 -7.01 29.41 -0.94
C ASP A 186 -7.58 28.79 0.33
N LEU A 187 -6.98 27.69 0.80
CA LEU A 187 -7.47 26.88 1.91
C LEU A 187 -6.40 26.70 2.99
N ASN A 188 -6.84 26.58 4.25
CA ASN A 188 -5.93 26.34 5.37
C ASN A 188 -5.67 24.85 5.57
N HIS A 189 -4.40 24.44 5.49
CA HIS A 189 -3.97 23.06 5.77
C HIS A 189 -3.84 22.79 7.27
N LEU A 190 -4.54 21.77 7.78
CA LEU A 190 -4.38 21.27 9.15
C LEU A 190 -3.92 19.80 9.12
N PRO A 191 -2.65 19.49 9.43
CA PRO A 191 -2.14 18.13 9.47
C PRO A 191 -2.50 17.41 10.78
N TYR A 192 -2.83 16.11 10.68
CA TYR A 192 -3.14 15.22 11.79
C TYR A 192 -2.27 13.96 11.76
N PRO A 193 -2.09 13.23 12.88
CA PRO A 193 -1.27 12.01 12.96
C PRO A 193 -1.98 10.77 12.39
N GLY A 194 -2.55 10.87 11.20
CA GLY A 194 -3.28 9.80 10.51
C GLY A 194 -4.65 10.21 9.95
N ALA A 195 -5.22 9.36 9.12
CA ALA A 195 -6.54 9.59 8.52
C ALA A 195 -7.70 9.57 9.55
N PRO A 196 -7.74 8.65 10.55
CA PRO A 196 -8.84 8.63 11.51
C PRO A 196 -8.98 9.93 12.33
N PRO A 197 -7.89 10.51 12.90
CA PRO A 197 -7.99 11.80 13.60
C PRO A 197 -8.42 12.96 12.68
N ALA A 198 -7.92 13.03 11.44
CA ALA A 198 -8.35 14.04 10.47
C ALA A 198 -9.85 13.94 10.14
N TYR A 199 -10.33 12.70 9.96
CA TYR A 199 -11.73 12.43 9.67
C TYR A 199 -12.64 12.74 10.87
N ALA A 200 -12.22 12.40 12.09
CA ALA A 200 -12.94 12.78 13.30
C ALA A 200 -13.04 14.32 13.45
N ALA A 201 -11.96 15.04 13.14
CA ALA A 201 -11.96 16.50 13.12
C ALA A 201 -12.95 17.07 12.09
N LEU A 202 -13.04 16.45 10.91
CA LEU A 202 -14.06 16.81 9.91
C LEU A 202 -15.47 16.59 10.47
N LEU A 203 -15.76 15.42 11.04
CA LEU A 203 -17.09 15.11 11.58
C LEU A 203 -17.48 16.06 12.73
N GLY A 204 -16.51 16.46 13.56
CA GLY A 204 -16.68 17.44 14.63
C GLY A 204 -16.78 18.90 14.15
N GLY A 205 -16.53 19.17 12.86
CA GLY A 205 -16.54 20.52 12.30
C GLY A 205 -15.31 21.37 12.64
N HIS A 206 -14.22 20.74 13.09
CA HIS A 206 -12.93 21.40 13.34
C HIS A 206 -12.14 21.66 12.04
N VAL A 207 -12.44 20.93 10.98
CA VAL A 207 -12.01 21.22 9.60
C VAL A 207 -13.22 21.19 8.66
N ASP A 208 -13.12 21.90 7.53
CA ASP A 208 -14.22 22.01 6.56
C ASP A 208 -14.22 20.88 5.54
N LEU A 209 -13.03 20.44 5.12
CA LEU A 209 -12.83 19.36 4.17
C LEU A 209 -11.88 18.30 4.70
N ALA A 210 -12.01 17.08 4.18
CA ALA A 210 -10.97 16.07 4.25
C ALA A 210 -11.09 15.12 3.06
N LEU A 211 -10.07 14.29 2.86
CA LEU A 211 -10.26 13.04 2.14
C LEU A 211 -10.73 11.97 3.13
N ALA A 212 -11.72 11.20 2.71
CA ALA A 212 -12.25 10.07 3.47
C ALA A 212 -12.27 8.83 2.57
N GLN A 213 -12.09 7.66 3.18
CA GLN A 213 -12.33 6.40 2.48
C GLN A 213 -13.79 6.35 2.02
N VAL A 214 -14.05 5.78 0.85
CA VAL A 214 -15.41 5.76 0.29
C VAL A 214 -16.46 5.22 1.26
N PRO A 215 -16.25 4.11 2.01
CA PRO A 215 -17.25 3.65 2.98
C PRO A 215 -17.53 4.64 4.11
N TRP A 216 -16.48 5.31 4.62
CA TRP A 216 -16.65 6.35 5.65
C TRP A 216 -17.45 7.53 5.09
N ALA A 217 -17.06 8.01 3.91
CA ALA A 217 -17.75 9.10 3.23
C ALA A 217 -19.23 8.77 3.00
N VAL A 218 -19.54 7.58 2.48
CA VAL A 218 -20.91 7.11 2.24
C VAL A 218 -21.70 6.99 3.54
N GLY A 219 -21.12 6.41 4.58
CA GLY A 219 -21.77 6.28 5.89
C GLY A 219 -22.13 7.64 6.49
N ALA A 220 -21.15 8.54 6.61
CA ALA A 220 -21.39 9.86 7.17
C ALA A 220 -22.29 10.75 6.31
N ALA A 221 -22.31 10.55 4.99
CA ALA A 221 -23.25 11.25 4.11
C ALA A 221 -24.69 10.78 4.32
N LYS A 222 -24.91 9.46 4.50
CA LYS A 222 -26.23 8.91 4.86
C LYS A 222 -26.73 9.47 6.19
N ASP A 223 -25.83 9.69 7.15
CA ASP A 223 -26.14 10.27 8.45
C ASP A 223 -26.24 11.82 8.43
N GLY A 224 -26.09 12.44 7.25
CA GLY A 224 -26.18 13.89 7.08
C GLY A 224 -25.06 14.67 7.77
N LYS A 225 -23.91 14.04 8.06
CA LYS A 225 -22.75 14.69 8.71
C LYS A 225 -21.81 15.36 7.72
N VAL A 226 -21.74 14.83 6.50
CA VAL A 226 -20.88 15.35 5.42
C VAL A 226 -21.63 15.30 4.09
N ARG A 227 -21.09 16.02 3.09
CA ARG A 227 -21.45 15.87 1.69
C ARG A 227 -20.24 15.41 0.90
N ILE A 228 -20.47 14.50 -0.05
CA ILE A 228 -19.42 13.96 -0.91
C ILE A 228 -19.31 14.87 -2.14
N LEU A 229 -18.14 15.46 -2.33
CA LEU A 229 -17.86 16.34 -3.48
C LEU A 229 -17.49 15.53 -4.74
N GLY A 230 -16.87 14.36 -4.55
CA GLY A 230 -16.55 13.41 -5.61
C GLY A 230 -15.51 12.39 -5.16
N VAL A 231 -15.42 11.28 -5.89
CA VAL A 231 -14.35 10.27 -5.72
C VAL A 231 -13.04 10.85 -6.28
N THR A 232 -11.93 10.65 -5.60
CA THR A 232 -10.64 11.23 -6.04
C THR A 232 -9.83 10.32 -6.96
N ASN A 233 -10.22 9.04 -7.07
CA ASN A 233 -9.56 8.06 -7.93
C ASN A 233 -9.72 8.39 -9.42
N ALA A 234 -8.93 7.74 -10.28
CA ALA A 234 -9.04 7.87 -11.73
C ALA A 234 -10.39 7.37 -12.29
N THR A 235 -10.95 6.33 -11.67
CA THR A 235 -12.24 5.73 -12.02
C THR A 235 -13.17 5.66 -10.81
N ARG A 236 -14.47 5.57 -11.03
CA ARG A 236 -15.45 5.42 -9.94
C ARG A 236 -15.11 4.18 -9.09
N SER A 237 -15.35 4.30 -7.79
CA SER A 237 -15.18 3.20 -6.85
C SER A 237 -16.32 2.19 -6.99
N ALA A 238 -15.99 0.90 -6.97
CA ALA A 238 -16.99 -0.17 -6.92
C ALA A 238 -17.81 -0.15 -5.61
N LEU A 239 -17.26 0.45 -4.56
CA LEU A 239 -17.94 0.63 -3.26
C LEU A 239 -19.01 1.75 -3.30
N ALA A 240 -18.96 2.64 -4.30
CA ALA A 240 -19.95 3.71 -4.50
C ALA A 240 -20.07 4.12 -5.98
N PRO A 241 -20.57 3.24 -6.87
CA PRO A 241 -20.51 3.43 -8.33
C PRO A 241 -21.38 4.59 -8.84
N SER A 242 -22.34 5.05 -8.02
CA SER A 242 -23.19 6.21 -8.34
C SER A 242 -22.49 7.55 -8.14
N ILE A 243 -21.38 7.60 -7.41
CA ILE A 243 -20.64 8.84 -7.14
C ILE A 243 -19.61 9.05 -8.25
N PRO A 244 -19.65 10.20 -8.97
CA PRO A 244 -18.67 10.48 -9.99
C PRO A 244 -17.29 10.77 -9.40
N THR A 245 -16.25 10.60 -10.20
CA THR A 245 -14.91 11.08 -9.87
C THR A 245 -14.83 12.60 -10.01
N LEU A 246 -13.86 13.22 -9.34
CA LEU A 246 -13.54 14.63 -9.54
C LEU A 246 -13.14 14.90 -11.01
N ALA A 247 -12.48 13.95 -11.67
CA ALA A 247 -12.16 14.06 -13.09
C ALA A 247 -13.40 14.10 -13.99
N GLU A 248 -14.42 13.28 -13.72
CA GLU A 248 -15.68 13.28 -14.47
C GLU A 248 -16.46 14.60 -14.33
N ILE A 249 -16.23 15.35 -13.25
CA ILE A 249 -16.91 16.62 -12.97
C ILE A 249 -15.99 17.85 -13.18
N GLY A 250 -14.91 17.70 -13.94
CA GLY A 250 -14.15 18.82 -14.50
C GLY A 250 -12.81 19.14 -13.81
N PHE A 251 -12.41 18.41 -12.77
CA PHE A 251 -11.09 18.57 -12.15
C PHE A 251 -10.07 17.70 -12.91
N LYS A 252 -9.26 18.32 -13.76
CA LYS A 252 -8.34 17.61 -14.67
C LYS A 252 -7.28 16.81 -13.90
N ASP A 253 -6.83 15.68 -14.44
CA ASP A 253 -5.73 14.88 -13.87
C ASP A 253 -5.90 14.50 -12.38
N TYR A 254 -7.14 14.50 -11.88
CA TYR A 254 -7.45 14.13 -10.51
C TYR A 254 -7.55 12.60 -10.41
N ALA A 255 -6.44 11.99 -10.00
CA ALA A 255 -6.28 10.54 -9.86
C ALA A 255 -5.53 10.22 -8.56
N VAL A 256 -6.11 10.62 -7.43
CA VAL A 256 -5.57 10.35 -6.10
C VAL A 256 -6.30 9.17 -5.49
N GLU A 257 -5.65 8.03 -5.44
CA GLU A 257 -6.13 6.83 -4.75
C GLU A 257 -5.06 6.30 -3.80
N GLY A 258 -5.49 5.58 -2.76
CA GLY A 258 -4.57 4.83 -1.93
C GLY A 258 -4.36 3.41 -2.46
N TRP A 259 -3.30 2.77 -2.00
CA TRP A 259 -3.08 1.34 -2.19
C TRP A 259 -2.30 0.77 -1.02
N VAL A 260 -2.41 -0.54 -0.83
CA VAL A 260 -1.71 -1.27 0.22
C VAL A 260 -0.87 -2.37 -0.42
N GLY A 261 0.45 -2.31 -0.21
CA GLY A 261 1.40 -3.33 -0.61
C GLY A 261 2.03 -4.00 0.60
N LEU A 262 2.33 -5.29 0.49
CA LEU A 262 3.11 -6.03 1.46
C LEU A 262 4.56 -6.12 1.01
N TYR A 263 5.47 -5.76 1.90
CA TYR A 263 6.91 -5.76 1.68
C TYR A 263 7.62 -6.52 2.81
N ALA A 264 8.81 -7.03 2.52
CA ALA A 264 9.77 -7.51 3.51
C ALA A 264 10.99 -6.56 3.55
N PRO A 265 11.73 -6.49 4.67
CA PRO A 265 13.08 -5.94 4.66
C PRO A 265 13.92 -6.63 3.59
N ARG A 266 14.81 -5.87 2.92
CA ARG A 266 15.67 -6.39 1.87
C ARG A 266 16.51 -7.58 2.37
N GLY A 267 16.44 -8.70 1.65
CA GLY A 267 17.24 -9.89 1.91
C GLY A 267 16.48 -11.04 2.58
N VAL A 268 15.19 -10.88 2.87
CA VAL A 268 14.38 -12.00 3.37
C VAL A 268 14.36 -13.12 2.31
N PRO A 269 14.65 -14.38 2.68
CA PRO A 269 14.67 -15.51 1.76
C PRO A 269 13.43 -15.58 0.87
N VAL A 270 13.65 -15.85 -0.43
CA VAL A 270 12.61 -15.88 -1.46
C VAL A 270 11.50 -16.86 -1.10
N ASP A 271 11.86 -18.04 -0.61
CA ASP A 271 10.93 -19.10 -0.24
C ASP A 271 9.99 -18.70 0.90
N MET A 272 10.48 -17.95 1.89
CA MET A 272 9.63 -17.38 2.96
C MET A 272 8.63 -16.38 2.40
N ARG A 273 9.07 -15.45 1.53
CA ARG A 273 8.20 -14.44 0.91
C ARG A 273 7.15 -15.08 0.02
N GLU A 274 7.54 -16.06 -0.79
CA GLU A 274 6.62 -16.79 -1.65
C GLU A 274 5.62 -17.63 -0.84
N HIS A 275 6.05 -18.25 0.26
CA HIS A 275 5.14 -19.00 1.13
C HIS A 275 4.07 -18.08 1.73
N LEU A 276 4.48 -16.94 2.30
CA LEU A 276 3.54 -15.95 2.82
C LEU A 276 2.60 -15.40 1.74
N SER A 277 3.13 -15.07 0.56
CA SER A 277 2.33 -14.59 -0.59
C SER A 277 1.28 -15.61 -1.02
N ARG A 278 1.63 -16.90 -1.09
CA ARG A 278 0.69 -17.99 -1.42
C ARG A 278 -0.44 -18.10 -0.39
N GLU A 279 -0.11 -18.06 0.90
CA GLU A 279 -1.11 -18.17 1.96
C GLU A 279 -2.07 -16.98 2.02
N ILE A 280 -1.53 -15.76 1.86
CA ILE A 280 -2.37 -14.56 1.76
C ILE A 280 -3.23 -14.62 0.51
N THR A 281 -2.68 -15.00 -0.65
CA THR A 281 -3.45 -15.14 -1.89
C THR A 281 -4.57 -16.17 -1.76
N ALA A 282 -4.33 -17.29 -1.07
CA ALA A 282 -5.36 -18.28 -0.79
C ALA A 282 -6.47 -17.73 0.11
N TRP A 283 -6.11 -16.95 1.13
CA TRP A 283 -7.08 -16.29 2.01
C TRP A 283 -7.88 -15.20 1.28
N LEU A 284 -7.26 -14.36 0.44
CA LEU A 284 -7.93 -13.29 -0.29
C LEU A 284 -9.04 -13.77 -1.24
N LYS A 285 -9.05 -15.07 -1.59
CA LYS A 285 -10.10 -15.71 -2.40
C LYS A 285 -11.33 -16.14 -1.59
N THR A 286 -11.29 -16.05 -0.26
CA THR A 286 -12.43 -16.43 0.58
C THR A 286 -13.47 -15.31 0.65
N PRO A 287 -14.76 -15.65 0.86
CA PRO A 287 -15.80 -14.64 1.10
C PRO A 287 -15.53 -13.79 2.36
N GLU A 288 -14.89 -14.39 3.37
CA GLU A 288 -14.50 -13.70 4.60
C GLU A 288 -13.52 -12.56 4.30
N ALA A 289 -12.46 -12.82 3.53
CA ALA A 289 -11.48 -11.81 3.16
C ALA A 289 -12.12 -10.67 2.36
N GLN A 290 -12.98 -11.01 1.40
CA GLN A 290 -13.74 -10.03 0.62
C GLN A 290 -14.59 -9.14 1.54
N SER A 291 -15.35 -9.74 2.44
CA SER A 291 -16.23 -9.03 3.36
C SER A 291 -15.47 -8.10 4.30
N VAL A 292 -14.42 -8.60 4.96
CA VAL A 292 -13.66 -7.83 5.96
C VAL A 292 -12.89 -6.68 5.30
N LEU A 293 -12.26 -6.92 4.14
CA LEU A 293 -11.45 -5.90 3.47
C LEU A 293 -12.31 -4.83 2.81
N GLN A 294 -13.44 -5.20 2.18
CA GLN A 294 -14.39 -4.21 1.64
C GLN A 294 -15.00 -3.35 2.76
N ALA A 295 -15.37 -3.97 3.89
CA ALA A 295 -15.84 -3.23 5.07
C ALA A 295 -14.78 -2.26 5.62
N GLY A 296 -13.49 -2.64 5.52
CA GLY A 296 -12.33 -1.80 5.84
C GLY A 296 -11.96 -0.78 4.76
N GLY A 297 -12.75 -0.64 3.68
CA GLY A 297 -12.52 0.32 2.61
C GLY A 297 -11.42 -0.06 1.63
N VAL A 298 -11.13 -1.35 1.48
CA VAL A 298 -10.17 -1.87 0.52
C VAL A 298 -10.89 -2.60 -0.61
N GLU A 299 -10.68 -2.12 -1.83
CA GLU A 299 -11.01 -2.85 -3.04
C GLU A 299 -9.91 -3.86 -3.34
N LEU A 300 -10.25 -5.14 -3.29
CA LEU A 300 -9.31 -6.22 -3.53
C LEU A 300 -8.75 -6.15 -4.94
N LYS A 301 -7.43 -6.02 -5.02
CA LYS A 301 -6.67 -6.06 -6.26
C LYS A 301 -5.36 -6.81 -6.02
N PRO A 302 -5.44 -8.11 -5.64
CA PRO A 302 -4.25 -8.89 -5.36
C PRO A 302 -3.35 -8.95 -6.60
N GLY A 303 -2.09 -8.58 -6.43
CA GLY A 303 -1.09 -8.59 -7.50
C GLY A 303 0.22 -9.23 -7.05
N THR A 304 1.01 -9.71 -8.00
CA THR A 304 2.33 -10.29 -7.72
C THR A 304 3.33 -9.22 -7.24
N ALA A 305 4.50 -9.66 -6.77
CA ALA A 305 5.59 -8.75 -6.40
C ALA A 305 6.00 -7.85 -7.58
N GLU A 306 6.05 -8.40 -8.79
CA GLU A 306 6.40 -7.68 -10.02
C GLU A 306 5.35 -6.62 -10.35
N GLN A 307 4.07 -6.96 -10.23
CA GLN A 307 2.96 -6.04 -10.48
C GLN A 307 2.94 -4.90 -9.46
N LEU A 308 3.25 -5.18 -8.19
CA LEU A 308 3.38 -4.16 -7.15
C LEU A 308 4.52 -3.18 -7.48
N LEU A 309 5.70 -3.70 -7.88
CA LEU A 309 6.85 -2.88 -8.23
C LEU A 309 6.59 -2.02 -9.48
N GLU A 310 5.97 -2.60 -10.50
CA GLU A 310 5.56 -1.88 -11.70
C GLU A 310 4.58 -0.75 -11.35
N HIS A 311 3.58 -1.07 -10.52
CA HIS A 311 2.61 -0.07 -10.07
C HIS A 311 3.27 1.06 -9.28
N GLN A 312 4.16 0.75 -8.34
CA GLN A 312 4.92 1.75 -7.60
C GLN A 312 5.69 2.71 -8.53
N ARG A 313 6.36 2.18 -9.55
CA ARG A 313 7.12 2.99 -10.53
C ARG A 313 6.22 3.88 -11.38
N ASN A 314 5.07 3.36 -11.79
CA ASN A 314 4.08 4.14 -12.54
C ASN A 314 3.53 5.30 -11.70
N GLU A 315 3.20 5.03 -10.43
CA GLU A 315 2.80 6.06 -9.46
C GLU A 315 3.91 7.09 -9.25
N GLN A 316 5.17 6.66 -9.13
CA GLN A 316 6.31 7.56 -8.98
C GLN A 316 6.46 8.49 -10.19
N ALA A 317 6.33 7.97 -11.41
CA ALA A 317 6.39 8.78 -12.62
C ALA A 317 5.20 9.77 -12.71
N PHE A 318 4.00 9.34 -12.30
CA PHE A 318 2.82 10.21 -12.23
C PHE A 318 3.02 11.36 -11.24
N TRP A 319 3.34 11.03 -9.98
CA TRP A 319 3.50 12.02 -8.92
C TRP A 319 4.70 12.93 -9.14
N GLN A 320 5.82 12.43 -9.67
CA GLN A 320 6.97 13.26 -10.01
C GLN A 320 6.61 14.34 -11.03
N ARG A 321 5.79 14.01 -12.03
CA ARG A 321 5.30 14.97 -13.03
C ARG A 321 4.42 16.04 -12.37
N ILE A 322 3.49 15.63 -11.51
CA ILE A 322 2.61 16.55 -10.78
C ILE A 322 3.45 17.48 -9.91
N ILE A 323 4.27 16.95 -9.02
CA ILE A 323 5.14 17.71 -8.10
C ILE A 323 5.99 18.74 -8.85
N ARG A 324 6.64 18.34 -9.96
CA ARG A 324 7.45 19.25 -10.79
C ARG A 324 6.62 20.32 -11.49
N SER A 325 5.56 19.93 -12.18
CA SER A 325 4.71 20.87 -12.95
C SER A 325 4.04 21.93 -12.06
N LYS A 326 3.92 21.61 -10.77
CA LYS A 326 3.23 22.39 -9.76
C LYS A 326 4.17 23.06 -8.76
N ASN A 327 5.48 22.95 -8.97
CA ASN A 327 6.54 23.49 -8.10
C ASN A 327 6.33 23.18 -6.60
N ILE A 328 5.87 21.97 -6.30
CA ILE A 328 5.62 21.51 -4.93
C ILE A 328 6.98 21.16 -4.32
N ASN A 329 7.38 21.86 -3.25
CA ASN A 329 8.60 21.56 -2.52
C ASN A 329 8.36 21.75 -1.01
N LEU A 330 8.45 20.65 -0.26
CA LEU A 330 8.18 20.59 1.18
C LEU A 330 9.44 20.35 2.03
N ASP A 331 10.61 20.17 1.39
CA ASP A 331 11.90 19.86 2.02
C ASP A 331 12.86 21.06 1.87
N LYS A 332 12.36 22.24 2.27
CA LYS A 332 13.12 23.49 2.34
C LYS A 332 13.93 23.56 3.63
#